data_AF-E2SAT7-F1
#
_entry.id   AF-E2SAT7-F1
#
_cell.length_a   1.000
_cell.length_b   1.000
_cell.length_c   1.000
_cell.angle_alpha   90.00
_cell.angle_beta   90.00
_cell.angle_gamma   90.00
#
_symmetry.space_group_name_H-M   'P 1'
#
loop_
_entity.id
_entity.type
_entity.pdbx_description
1 polymer ?
#
loop_
_entity_poly.entity_id
_entity_poly.type
_entity_poly.pdbx_seq_one_letter_code
_entity_poly.pdbx_strand_id
1 'polypeptide(L)'
;MRTTMIRTIATIPYELARLPLRVADRGLSDRLPETSGPRVVLDRALGTADRLAGTLLGNDTIARRGADRLDRSDRVVSAARLEREAAARRDEARDVSSTGRRRASDQRTSAQEKAVAGLAEADAAEALGKREASTTAERTAATRKAVADQRAEDRASDAKKRKARADSAARARKKAARTKAASEVDDARSSEQAATEARADADRLDDLAASKKEDRRKD
;
A
#
# COMPACT_ATOMS: atom_id res chain seq x y z
N MET A 1 84.95 26.95 50.25
CA MET A 1 85.59 26.81 48.92
C MET A 1 86.31 25.47 48.69
N ARG A 2 86.74 24.72 49.72
CA ARG A 2 87.39 23.39 49.54
C ARG A 2 86.45 22.26 49.10
N THR A 3 85.20 22.23 49.58
CA THR A 3 84.23 21.17 49.26
C THR A 3 83.74 21.22 47.81
N THR A 4 83.69 22.43 47.23
CA THR A 4 83.31 22.64 45.82
C THR A 4 84.39 22.13 44.87
N MET A 5 85.68 22.40 45.16
CA MET A 5 86.80 21.93 44.33
C MET A 5 86.94 20.40 44.31
N ILE A 6 86.74 19.71 45.43
CA ILE A 6 86.84 18.24 45.49
C ILE A 6 85.71 17.59 44.68
N ARG A 7 84.49 18.15 44.75
CA ARG A 7 83.32 17.66 44.00
C ARG A 7 83.50 17.84 42.49
N THR A 8 84.18 18.91 42.05
CA THR A 8 84.49 19.19 40.64
C THR A 8 85.53 18.23 40.07
N ILE A 9 86.53 17.81 40.86
CA ILE A 9 87.60 16.89 40.40
C ILE A 9 87.04 15.47 40.16
N ALA A 10 86.10 15.00 41.00
CA ALA A 10 85.47 13.69 40.85
C ALA A 10 84.51 13.60 39.62
N THR A 11 84.07 14.73 39.08
CA THR A 11 83.17 14.78 37.91
C THR A 11 83.89 14.82 36.56
N ILE A 12 85.18 15.16 36.51
CA ILE A 12 85.99 15.22 35.28
C ILE A 12 86.10 13.85 34.59
N PRO A 13 86.37 12.73 35.30
CA PRO A 13 86.45 11.41 34.66
C PRO A 13 85.14 10.99 33.99
N TYR A 14 84.00 11.33 34.60
CA TYR A 14 82.68 11.00 34.05
C TYR A 14 82.35 11.82 32.79
N GLU A 15 82.61 13.13 32.83
CA GLU A 15 82.38 14.01 31.67
C GLU A 15 83.30 13.64 30.48
N LEU A 16 84.52 13.16 30.75
CA LEU A 16 85.43 12.62 29.71
C LEU A 16 84.94 11.28 29.16
N ALA A 17 84.50 10.35 30.00
CA ALA A 17 83.93 9.07 29.58
C ALA A 17 82.65 9.23 28.73
N ARG A 18 81.95 10.36 28.88
CA ARG A 18 80.71 10.68 28.16
C ARG A 18 80.92 11.28 26.77
N LEU A 19 82.10 11.80 26.44
CA LEU A 19 82.40 12.46 25.15
C LEU A 19 82.02 11.61 23.91
N PRO A 20 82.40 10.32 23.83
CA PRO A 20 82.04 9.49 22.67
C PRO A 20 80.53 9.36 22.50
N LEU A 21 79.79 9.22 23.60
CA LEU A 21 78.33 9.10 23.57
C LEU A 21 77.64 10.41 23.16
N ARG A 22 78.22 11.58 23.48
CA ARG A 22 77.72 12.88 23.00
C ARG A 22 77.88 13.05 21.49
N VAL A 23 78.96 12.52 20.91
CA VAL A 23 79.18 12.55 19.47
C VAL A 23 78.18 11.63 18.76
N ALA A 24 77.94 10.43 19.30
CA ALA A 24 76.92 9.52 18.80
C ALA A 24 75.50 10.12 18.90
N ASP A 25 75.18 10.77 20.02
CA ASP A 25 73.92 11.47 20.26
C ASP A 25 73.66 12.57 19.23
N ARG A 26 74.66 13.42 18.94
CA ARG A 26 74.54 14.46 17.92
C ARG A 26 74.34 13.87 16.52
N GLY A 27 75.11 12.85 16.16
CA GLY A 27 74.98 12.18 14.86
C GLY A 27 73.62 11.49 14.65
N LEU A 28 73.06 10.89 15.70
CA LEU A 28 71.72 10.28 15.66
C LEU A 28 70.62 11.34 15.69
N SER A 29 70.81 12.42 16.45
CA SER A 29 69.83 13.50 16.54
C SER A 29 69.63 14.26 15.22
N ASP A 30 70.69 14.37 14.42
CA ASP A 30 70.65 15.02 13.10
C ASP A 30 70.01 14.14 12.01
N ARG A 31 70.02 12.80 12.20
CA ARG A 31 69.59 11.83 11.17
C ARG A 31 68.27 11.13 11.48
N LEU A 32 67.88 11.04 12.74
CA LEU A 32 66.72 10.28 13.17
C LEU A 32 65.75 11.14 13.97
N PRO A 33 64.42 10.97 13.78
CA PRO A 33 63.43 11.67 14.58
C PRO A 33 63.51 11.25 16.05
N GLU A 34 63.11 12.17 16.95
CA GLU A 34 63.09 11.95 18.42
C GLU A 34 62.23 10.75 18.86
N THR A 35 61.30 10.32 18.02
CA THR A 35 60.41 9.19 18.25
C THR A 35 60.99 7.86 17.75
N SER A 36 62.14 7.87 17.07
CA SER A 36 62.76 6.65 16.54
C SER A 36 63.28 5.76 17.66
N GLY A 37 63.08 4.45 17.53
CA GLY A 37 63.53 3.46 18.52
C GLY A 37 64.99 3.62 18.94
N PRO A 38 65.95 3.74 18.00
CA PRO A 38 67.37 3.92 18.35
C PRO A 38 67.65 5.20 19.16
N ARG A 39 66.99 6.31 18.84
CA ARG A 39 67.18 7.59 19.54
C ARG A 39 66.57 7.56 20.94
N VAL A 40 65.36 7.01 21.09
CA VAL A 40 64.70 6.82 22.40
C VAL A 40 65.52 5.91 23.32
N VAL A 41 66.08 4.81 22.79
CA VAL A 41 66.93 3.90 23.57
C VAL A 41 68.20 4.61 24.04
N LEU A 42 68.85 5.38 23.16
CA LEU A 42 70.03 6.17 23.53
C LEU A 42 69.69 7.26 24.56
N ASP A 43 68.58 7.98 24.38
CA ASP A 43 68.11 9.00 25.31
C ASP A 43 67.85 8.44 26.71
N ARG A 44 67.23 7.26 26.78
CA ARG A 44 67.01 6.57 28.06
C ARG A 44 68.30 6.07 28.69
N ALA A 45 69.22 5.53 27.91
CA ALA A 45 70.53 5.09 28.40
C ALA A 45 71.34 6.28 28.96
N LEU A 46 71.41 7.38 28.21
CA LEU A 46 72.10 8.61 28.63
C LEU A 46 71.43 9.27 29.83
N GLY A 47 70.10 9.35 29.84
CA GLY A 47 69.35 9.92 30.95
C GLY A 47 69.50 9.11 32.24
N THR A 48 69.48 7.77 32.14
CA THR A 48 69.69 6.88 33.29
C THR A 48 71.13 6.97 33.80
N ALA A 49 72.12 6.97 32.91
CA ALA A 49 73.53 7.12 33.28
C ALA A 49 73.79 8.46 33.96
N ASP A 50 73.27 9.57 33.42
CA ASP A 50 73.38 10.91 34.01
C ASP A 50 72.69 10.96 35.38
N ARG A 51 71.48 10.39 35.51
CA ARG A 51 70.75 10.37 36.77
C ARG A 51 71.54 9.62 37.85
N LEU A 52 71.99 8.40 37.55
CA LEU A 52 72.74 7.56 38.49
C LEU A 52 74.09 8.18 38.85
N ALA A 53 74.87 8.61 37.86
CA ALA A 53 76.17 9.24 38.10
C ALA A 53 76.03 10.53 38.91
N GLY A 54 75.04 11.36 38.59
CA GLY A 54 74.71 12.55 39.36
C GLY A 54 74.34 12.22 40.81
N THR A 55 73.52 11.21 41.06
CA THR A 55 73.17 10.80 42.43
C THR A 55 74.36 10.24 43.21
N LEU A 56 75.20 9.41 42.60
CA LEU A 56 76.36 8.77 43.24
C LEU A 56 77.49 9.76 43.54
N LEU A 57 77.73 10.70 42.63
CA LEU A 57 78.73 11.77 42.80
C LEU A 57 78.18 12.97 43.61
N GLY A 58 76.91 12.91 44.00
CA GLY A 58 76.17 14.02 44.59
C GLY A 58 76.08 15.24 43.65
N ASN A 59 76.24 15.12 42.34
CA ASN A 59 76.09 16.26 41.44
C ASN A 59 74.63 16.42 41.00
N ASP A 60 73.90 17.32 41.65
CA ASP A 60 72.49 17.61 41.36
C ASP A 60 72.25 18.09 39.92
N THR A 61 73.24 18.74 39.30
CA THR A 61 73.10 19.23 37.92
C THR A 61 73.11 18.07 36.93
N ILE A 62 73.97 17.08 37.13
CA ILE A 62 74.01 15.87 36.28
C ILE A 62 72.77 15.01 36.56
N ALA A 63 72.37 14.88 37.84
CA ALA A 63 71.19 14.12 38.22
C ALA A 63 69.89 14.67 37.60
N ARG A 64 69.70 16.00 37.66
CA ARG A 64 68.55 16.70 37.06
C ARG A 64 68.55 16.59 35.55
N ARG A 65 69.70 16.79 34.89
CA ARG A 65 69.83 16.64 33.44
C ARG A 65 69.40 15.25 32.97
N GLY A 66 69.79 14.21 33.70
CA GLY A 66 69.39 12.83 33.40
C GLY A 66 67.89 12.60 33.56
N ALA A 67 67.31 13.12 34.65
CA ALA A 67 65.87 13.07 34.89
C ALA A 67 65.05 13.82 33.83
N ASP A 68 65.45 15.04 33.47
CA ASP A 68 64.79 15.85 32.44
C ASP A 68 64.85 15.18 31.06
N ARG A 69 65.97 14.51 30.74
CA ARG A 69 66.12 13.77 29.48
C ARG A 69 65.19 12.56 29.40
N LEU A 70 65.06 11.81 30.50
CA LEU A 70 64.13 10.68 30.58
C LEU A 70 62.68 11.14 30.41
N ASP A 71 62.26 12.15 31.18
CA ASP A 71 60.90 12.70 31.13
C ASP A 71 60.57 13.28 29.74
N ARG A 72 61.50 14.00 29.10
CA ARG A 72 61.32 14.46 27.72
C ARG A 72 61.12 13.29 26.74
N SER A 73 61.97 12.27 26.83
CA SER A 73 61.89 11.10 25.93
C SER A 73 60.53 10.40 26.05
N ASP A 74 60.05 10.20 27.28
CA ASP A 74 58.76 9.57 27.55
C ASP A 74 57.57 10.44 27.06
N ARG A 75 57.64 11.76 27.22
CA ARG A 75 56.64 12.70 26.69
C ARG A 75 56.59 12.67 25.16
N VAL A 76 57.73 12.63 24.48
CA VAL A 76 57.78 12.59 23.01
C VAL A 76 57.19 11.27 22.48
N VAL A 77 57.54 10.14 23.08
CA VAL A 77 57.00 8.83 22.69
C VAL A 77 55.49 8.76 22.92
N SER A 78 55.01 9.25 24.06
CA SER A 78 53.58 9.26 24.38
C SER A 78 52.79 10.21 23.47
N ALA A 79 53.30 11.41 23.18
CA ALA A 79 52.70 12.33 22.23
C ALA A 79 52.58 11.71 20.83
N ALA A 80 53.64 11.06 20.33
CA ALA A 80 53.61 10.39 19.03
C ALA A 80 52.66 9.20 18.98
N ARG A 81 52.45 8.50 20.10
CA ARG A 81 51.42 7.46 20.21
C ARG A 81 50.02 8.07 20.13
N LEU A 82 49.77 9.14 20.89
CA LEU A 82 48.48 9.82 20.92
C LEU A 82 48.13 10.43 19.56
N GLU A 83 49.09 11.01 18.83
CA GLU A 83 48.81 11.55 17.50
C GLU A 83 48.46 10.45 16.49
N ARG A 84 49.11 9.29 16.57
CA ARG A 84 48.76 8.12 15.74
C ARG A 84 47.35 7.61 16.06
N GLU A 85 46.99 7.53 17.33
CA GLU A 85 45.65 7.12 17.76
C GLU A 85 44.59 8.15 17.34
N ALA A 86 44.90 9.44 17.47
CA ALA A 86 44.03 10.52 17.02
C ALA A 86 43.84 10.51 15.49
N ALA A 87 44.90 10.27 14.72
CA ALA A 87 44.82 10.11 13.27
C ALA A 87 43.92 8.93 12.89
N ALA A 88 44.14 7.75 13.49
CA ALA A 88 43.31 6.57 13.25
C ALA A 88 41.82 6.83 13.57
N ARG A 89 41.53 7.49 14.71
CA ARG A 89 40.15 7.86 15.06
C ARG A 89 39.54 8.88 14.10
N ARG A 90 40.32 9.84 13.60
CA ARG A 90 39.86 10.82 12.60
C ARG A 90 39.51 10.12 11.29
N ASP A 91 40.31 9.15 10.86
CA ASP A 91 40.07 8.38 9.65
C ASP A 91 38.82 7.49 9.79
N GLU A 92 38.70 6.76 10.90
CA GLU A 92 37.50 5.97 11.22
C GLU A 92 36.23 6.85 11.25
N ALA A 93 36.28 8.01 11.91
CA ALA A 93 35.16 8.93 11.97
C ALA A 93 34.76 9.46 10.58
N ARG A 94 35.75 9.71 9.70
CA ARG A 94 35.49 10.11 8.31
C ARG A 94 34.79 9.00 7.53
N ASP A 95 35.22 7.75 7.70
CA ASP A 95 34.62 6.59 7.02
C ASP A 95 33.21 6.30 7.51
N VAL A 96 32.97 6.37 8.82
CA VAL A 96 31.63 6.24 9.40
C VAL A 96 30.72 7.35 8.89
N SER A 97 31.20 8.60 8.86
CA SER A 97 30.43 9.75 8.37
C SER A 97 30.12 9.65 6.88
N SER A 98 31.09 9.28 6.05
CA SER A 98 30.90 9.15 4.59
C SER A 98 29.93 8.01 4.27
N THR A 99 30.09 6.85 4.92
CA THR A 99 29.22 5.69 4.75
C THR A 99 27.80 5.98 5.26
N GLY A 100 27.68 6.64 6.42
CA GLY A 100 26.39 7.05 6.97
C GLY A 100 25.65 8.01 6.04
N ARG A 101 26.34 9.01 5.48
CA ARG A 101 25.76 9.94 4.49
C ARG A 101 25.29 9.22 3.23
N ARG A 102 26.10 8.29 2.70
CA ARG A 102 25.72 7.49 1.53
C ARG A 102 24.48 6.65 1.80
N ARG A 103 24.45 5.88 2.88
CA ARG A 103 23.28 5.06 3.27
C ARG A 103 22.03 5.91 3.44
N ALA A 104 22.13 7.07 4.10
CA ALA A 104 21.01 7.97 4.26
C ALA A 104 20.52 8.55 2.92
N SER A 105 21.43 8.81 1.97
CA SER A 105 21.06 9.23 0.62
C SER A 105 20.33 8.11 -0.12
N ASP A 106 20.89 6.91 -0.14
CA ASP A 106 20.30 5.74 -0.81
C ASP A 106 18.91 5.42 -0.24
N GLN A 107 18.75 5.50 1.09
CA GLN A 107 17.47 5.29 1.74
C GLN A 107 16.45 6.37 1.36
N ARG A 108 16.85 7.65 1.28
CA ARG A 108 15.95 8.72 0.82
C ARG A 108 15.52 8.53 -0.62
N THR A 109 16.45 8.20 -1.51
CA THR A 109 16.14 7.94 -2.92
C THR A 109 15.18 6.76 -3.05
N SER A 110 15.46 5.64 -2.39
CA SER A 110 14.56 4.46 -2.43
C SER A 110 13.18 4.76 -1.84
N ALA A 111 13.10 5.56 -0.78
CA ALA A 111 11.82 5.98 -0.21
C ALA A 111 11.02 6.87 -1.18
N GLN A 112 11.68 7.80 -1.87
CA GLN A 112 11.05 8.64 -2.90
C GLN A 112 10.56 7.82 -4.09
N GLU A 113 11.37 6.89 -4.59
CA GLU A 113 11.00 5.99 -5.68
C GLU A 113 9.78 5.13 -5.31
N LYS A 114 9.76 4.56 -4.10
CA LYS A 114 8.62 3.79 -3.59
C LYS A 114 7.37 4.64 -3.44
N ALA A 115 7.50 5.89 -2.97
CA ALA A 115 6.36 6.80 -2.86
C ALA A 115 5.77 7.13 -4.24
N VAL A 116 6.61 7.44 -5.22
CA VAL A 116 6.17 7.72 -6.59
C VAL A 116 5.52 6.48 -7.23
N ALA A 117 6.16 5.31 -7.10
CA ALA A 117 5.62 4.06 -7.61
C ALA A 117 4.28 3.70 -6.96
N GLY A 118 4.16 3.87 -5.65
CA GLY A 118 2.92 3.61 -4.91
C GLY A 118 1.77 4.54 -5.32
N LEU A 119 2.06 5.82 -5.61
CA LEU A 119 1.06 6.74 -6.15
C LEU A 119 0.61 6.32 -7.56
N ALA A 120 1.55 5.98 -8.44
CA ALA A 120 1.24 5.53 -9.79
C ALA A 120 0.41 4.22 -9.79
N GLU A 121 0.73 3.28 -8.90
CA GLU A 121 -0.03 2.05 -8.70
C GLU A 121 -1.45 2.33 -8.18
N ALA A 122 -1.59 3.25 -7.21
CA ALA A 122 -2.89 3.66 -6.69
C ALA A 122 -3.76 4.32 -7.77
N ASP A 123 -3.20 5.22 -8.57
CA ASP A 123 -3.90 5.87 -9.69
C ASP A 123 -4.35 4.83 -10.73
N ALA A 124 -3.48 3.86 -11.06
CA ALA A 124 -3.80 2.79 -11.99
C ALA A 124 -4.93 1.88 -11.46
N ALA A 125 -4.87 1.52 -10.17
CA ALA A 125 -5.89 0.72 -9.51
C ALA A 125 -7.23 1.46 -9.44
N GLU A 126 -7.23 2.76 -9.14
CA GLU A 126 -8.43 3.60 -9.13
C GLU A 126 -9.03 3.70 -10.54
N ALA A 127 -8.21 3.94 -11.56
CA ALA A 127 -8.67 4.01 -12.95
C ALA A 127 -9.29 2.69 -13.43
N LEU A 128 -8.67 1.55 -13.07
CA LEU A 128 -9.22 0.23 -13.36
C LEU A 128 -10.56 0.01 -12.63
N GLY A 129 -10.61 0.29 -11.33
CA GLY A 129 -11.81 0.15 -10.52
C GLY A 129 -12.99 1.00 -11.04
N LYS A 130 -12.73 2.24 -11.47
CA LYS A 130 -13.74 3.10 -12.11
C LYS A 130 -14.28 2.49 -13.41
N ARG A 131 -13.40 1.96 -14.26
CA ARG A 131 -13.79 1.32 -15.54
C ARG A 131 -14.62 0.06 -15.29
N GLU A 132 -14.22 -0.77 -14.35
CA GLU A 132 -14.94 -1.99 -13.98
C GLU A 132 -16.31 -1.67 -13.37
N ALA A 133 -16.38 -0.66 -12.51
CA ALA A 133 -17.64 -0.18 -11.94
C ALA A 133 -18.59 0.35 -13.02
N SER A 134 -18.10 1.19 -13.96
CA SER A 134 -18.91 1.68 -15.09
C SER A 134 -19.43 0.53 -15.95
N THR A 135 -18.54 -0.39 -16.34
CA THR A 135 -18.89 -1.55 -17.16
C THR A 135 -19.93 -2.44 -16.47
N THR A 136 -19.79 -2.64 -15.16
CA THR A 136 -20.73 -3.45 -14.37
C THR A 136 -22.08 -2.76 -14.24
N ALA A 137 -22.09 -1.44 -14.03
CA ALA A 137 -23.30 -0.64 -13.96
C ALA A 137 -24.05 -0.65 -15.31
N GLU A 138 -23.35 -0.45 -16.41
CA GLU A 138 -23.90 -0.51 -17.78
C GLU A 138 -24.50 -1.88 -18.09
N ARG A 139 -23.77 -2.97 -17.81
CA ARG A 139 -24.29 -4.34 -17.98
C ARG A 139 -25.53 -4.57 -17.15
N THR A 140 -25.51 -4.17 -15.88
CA THR A 140 -26.65 -4.33 -14.97
C THR A 140 -27.87 -3.53 -15.46
N ALA A 141 -27.66 -2.30 -15.92
CA ALA A 141 -28.72 -1.46 -16.48
C ALA A 141 -29.30 -2.07 -17.76
N ALA A 142 -28.45 -2.55 -18.67
CA ALA A 142 -28.87 -3.22 -19.91
C ALA A 142 -29.69 -4.49 -19.62
N THR A 143 -29.24 -5.34 -18.71
CA THR A 143 -29.97 -6.54 -18.30
C THR A 143 -31.32 -6.19 -17.67
N ARG A 144 -31.36 -5.21 -16.76
CA ARG A 144 -32.62 -4.77 -16.14
C ARG A 144 -33.60 -4.21 -17.16
N LYS A 145 -33.10 -3.42 -18.13
CA LYS A 145 -33.91 -2.89 -19.23
C LYS A 145 -34.49 -4.03 -20.08
N ALA A 146 -33.67 -4.98 -20.51
CA ALA A 146 -34.12 -6.13 -21.30
C ALA A 146 -35.21 -6.94 -20.58
N VAL A 147 -35.05 -7.19 -19.27
CA VAL A 147 -36.06 -7.88 -18.45
C VAL A 147 -37.34 -7.05 -18.32
N ALA A 148 -37.25 -5.73 -18.18
CA ALA A 148 -38.41 -4.85 -18.11
C ALA A 148 -39.18 -4.82 -19.44
N ASP A 149 -38.46 -4.71 -20.56
CA ASP A 149 -39.02 -4.71 -21.91
C ASP A 149 -39.74 -6.04 -22.20
N GLN A 150 -39.10 -7.18 -21.90
CA GLN A 150 -39.72 -8.50 -22.04
C GLN A 150 -41.02 -8.63 -21.22
N ARG A 151 -41.01 -8.18 -19.96
CA ARG A 151 -42.21 -8.19 -19.11
C ARG A 151 -43.31 -7.29 -19.65
N ALA A 152 -42.96 -6.15 -20.25
CA ALA A 152 -43.92 -5.26 -20.87
C ALA A 152 -44.56 -5.91 -22.11
N GLU A 153 -43.76 -6.56 -22.95
CA GLU A 153 -44.21 -7.31 -24.12
C GLU A 153 -45.15 -8.46 -23.73
N ASP A 154 -44.78 -9.25 -22.71
CA ASP A 154 -45.61 -10.35 -22.21
C ASP A 154 -46.98 -9.85 -21.73
N ARG A 155 -46.99 -8.76 -20.95
CA ARG A 155 -48.24 -8.13 -20.48
C ARG A 155 -49.09 -7.60 -21.63
N ALA A 156 -48.47 -6.98 -22.65
CA ALA A 156 -49.17 -6.48 -23.82
C ALA A 156 -49.78 -7.64 -24.62
N SER A 157 -49.05 -8.75 -24.78
CA SER A 157 -49.51 -9.97 -25.43
C SER A 157 -50.71 -10.58 -24.68
N ASP A 158 -50.60 -10.70 -23.36
CA ASP A 158 -51.68 -11.22 -22.51
C ASP A 158 -52.93 -10.33 -22.53
N ALA A 159 -52.75 -9.01 -22.51
CA ALA A 159 -53.86 -8.06 -22.64
C ALA A 159 -54.59 -8.24 -23.99
N LYS A 160 -53.84 -8.39 -25.10
CA LYS A 160 -54.41 -8.68 -26.42
C LYS A 160 -55.17 -10.01 -26.44
N LYS A 161 -54.61 -11.07 -25.86
CA LYS A 161 -55.27 -12.39 -25.75
C LYS A 161 -56.56 -12.30 -24.93
N ARG A 162 -56.54 -11.59 -23.79
CA ARG A 162 -57.73 -11.38 -22.95
C ARG A 162 -58.81 -10.61 -23.70
N LYS A 163 -58.44 -9.54 -24.41
CA LYS A 163 -59.38 -8.78 -25.26
C LYS A 163 -60.01 -9.67 -26.32
N ALA A 164 -59.21 -10.44 -27.06
CA ALA A 164 -59.72 -11.35 -28.08
C ALA A 164 -60.68 -12.42 -27.51
N ARG A 165 -60.38 -12.97 -26.33
CA ARG A 165 -61.28 -13.89 -25.62
C ARG A 165 -62.59 -13.23 -25.20
N ALA A 166 -62.52 -12.02 -24.65
CA ALA A 166 -63.70 -11.26 -24.26
C ALA A 166 -64.59 -10.92 -25.47
N ASP A 167 -63.99 -10.47 -26.58
CA ASP A 167 -64.69 -10.16 -27.83
C ASP A 167 -65.36 -11.42 -28.42
N SER A 168 -64.66 -12.56 -28.41
CA SER A 168 -65.21 -13.84 -28.85
C SER A 168 -66.38 -14.29 -27.98
N ALA A 169 -66.24 -14.22 -26.65
CA ALA A 169 -67.32 -14.56 -25.71
C ALA A 169 -68.53 -13.63 -25.87
N ALA A 170 -68.32 -12.33 -26.08
CA ALA A 170 -69.40 -11.37 -26.33
C ALA A 170 -70.13 -11.68 -27.66
N ARG A 171 -69.40 -12.01 -28.73
CA ARG A 171 -69.99 -12.44 -30.00
C ARG A 171 -70.80 -13.73 -29.86
N ALA A 172 -70.29 -14.71 -29.12
CA ALA A 172 -70.98 -15.96 -28.85
C ALA A 172 -72.29 -15.74 -28.07
N ARG A 173 -72.25 -14.91 -27.02
CA ARG A 173 -73.45 -14.52 -26.25
C ARG A 173 -74.48 -13.79 -27.12
N LYS A 174 -74.05 -12.84 -27.96
CA LYS A 174 -74.94 -12.16 -28.92
C LYS A 174 -75.59 -13.14 -29.89
N LYS A 175 -74.82 -14.10 -30.42
CA LYS A 175 -75.34 -15.13 -31.33
C LYS A 175 -76.38 -16.02 -30.62
N ALA A 176 -76.07 -16.52 -29.44
CA ALA A 176 -76.98 -17.35 -28.65
C ALA A 176 -78.29 -16.61 -28.32
N ALA A 177 -78.21 -15.34 -27.91
CA ALA A 177 -79.38 -14.51 -27.65
C ALA A 177 -80.25 -14.31 -28.91
N ARG A 178 -79.62 -14.06 -30.07
CA ARG A 178 -80.35 -13.96 -31.36
C ARG A 178 -81.03 -15.27 -31.74
N THR A 179 -80.35 -16.40 -31.58
CA THR A 179 -80.93 -17.72 -31.87
C THR A 179 -82.12 -18.01 -30.96
N LYS A 180 -82.02 -17.71 -29.66
CA LYS A 180 -83.14 -17.87 -28.71
C LYS A 180 -84.34 -16.98 -29.11
N ALA A 181 -84.09 -15.71 -29.41
CA ALA A 181 -85.14 -14.78 -29.83
C ALA A 181 -85.80 -15.21 -31.16
N ALA A 182 -85.03 -15.75 -32.11
CA ALA A 182 -85.59 -16.29 -33.35
C ALA A 182 -86.50 -17.50 -33.08
N SER A 183 -86.09 -18.43 -32.20
CA SER A 183 -86.91 -19.56 -31.78
C SER A 183 -88.22 -19.09 -31.13
N GLU A 184 -88.16 -18.11 -30.22
CA GLU A 184 -89.36 -17.57 -29.55
C GLU A 184 -90.34 -16.92 -30.57
N VAL A 185 -89.83 -16.25 -31.61
CA VAL A 185 -90.66 -15.70 -32.69
C VAL A 185 -91.31 -16.80 -33.52
N ASP A 186 -90.57 -17.87 -33.84
CA ASP A 186 -91.12 -18.99 -34.61
C ASP A 186 -92.16 -19.78 -33.80
N ASP A 187 -91.94 -20.00 -32.50
CA ASP A 187 -92.92 -20.62 -31.59
C ASP A 187 -94.20 -19.76 -31.47
N ALA A 188 -94.06 -18.43 -31.39
CA ALA A 188 -95.19 -17.51 -31.36
C ALA A 188 -96.01 -17.56 -32.66
N ARG A 189 -95.35 -17.63 -33.82
CA ARG A 189 -96.01 -17.78 -35.13
C ARG A 189 -96.76 -19.12 -35.23
N SER A 190 -96.16 -20.21 -34.77
CA SER A 190 -96.82 -21.52 -34.75
C SER A 190 -98.05 -21.51 -33.84
N SER A 191 -97.96 -20.85 -32.68
CA SER A 191 -99.09 -20.69 -31.76
C SER A 191 -100.22 -19.84 -32.37
N GLU A 192 -99.88 -18.77 -33.10
CA GLU A 192 -100.85 -17.94 -33.81
C GLU A 192 -101.57 -18.72 -34.92
N GLN A 193 -100.85 -19.54 -35.69
CA GLN A 193 -101.42 -20.42 -36.70
C GLN A 193 -102.38 -21.44 -36.07
N ALA A 194 -101.97 -22.13 -35.02
CA ALA A 194 -102.82 -23.09 -34.30
C ALA A 194 -104.07 -22.42 -33.72
N ALA A 195 -103.96 -21.20 -33.17
CA ALA A 195 -105.11 -20.44 -32.69
C ALA A 195 -106.07 -20.04 -33.82
N THR A 196 -105.53 -19.71 -35.00
CA THR A 196 -106.33 -19.37 -36.20
C THR A 196 -107.07 -20.60 -36.73
N GLU A 197 -106.40 -21.75 -36.78
CA GLU A 197 -107.02 -23.04 -37.14
C GLU A 197 -108.14 -23.42 -36.16
N ALA A 198 -107.88 -23.30 -34.86
CA ALA A 198 -108.87 -23.59 -33.82
C ALA A 198 -110.11 -22.68 -33.91
N ARG A 199 -109.92 -21.39 -34.26
CA ARG A 199 -111.05 -20.48 -34.53
C ARG A 199 -111.85 -20.93 -35.75
N ALA A 200 -111.17 -21.28 -36.85
CA ALA A 200 -111.84 -21.77 -38.05
C ALA A 200 -112.56 -23.13 -37.84
N ASP A 201 -112.05 -23.99 -36.95
CA ASP A 201 -112.74 -25.21 -36.51
C ASP A 201 -113.98 -24.87 -35.67
N ALA A 202 -113.87 -23.92 -34.75
CA ALA A 202 -114.99 -23.47 -33.91
C ALA A 202 -116.10 -22.85 -34.76
N ASP A 203 -115.77 -21.97 -35.71
CA ASP A 203 -116.72 -21.37 -36.65
C ASP A 203 -117.44 -22.46 -37.47
N ARG A 204 -116.70 -23.45 -37.98
CA ARG A 204 -117.29 -24.62 -38.68
C ARG A 204 -118.23 -25.44 -37.81
N LEU A 205 -117.90 -25.62 -36.54
CA LEU A 205 -118.76 -26.34 -35.58
C LEU A 205 -120.02 -25.53 -35.25
N ASP A 206 -119.92 -24.21 -35.14
CA ASP A 206 -121.06 -23.33 -34.90
C ASP A 206 -122.00 -23.30 -36.11
N ASP A 207 -121.45 -23.22 -37.32
CA ASP A 207 -122.21 -23.37 -38.58
C ASP A 207 -122.93 -24.72 -38.64
N LEU A 208 -122.26 -25.82 -38.28
CA LEU A 208 -122.86 -27.15 -38.24
C LEU A 208 -123.96 -27.24 -37.17
N ALA A 209 -123.75 -26.62 -36.00
CA ALA A 209 -124.72 -26.58 -34.92
C ALA A 209 -125.96 -25.74 -35.31
N ALA A 210 -125.76 -24.60 -35.97
CA ALA A 210 -126.80 -23.75 -36.52
C ALA A 210 -127.61 -24.50 -37.58
N SER A 211 -126.94 -25.16 -38.54
CA SER A 211 -127.59 -26.02 -39.54
C SER A 211 -128.43 -27.13 -38.90
N LYS A 212 -127.89 -27.88 -37.92
CA LYS A 212 -128.66 -28.93 -37.22
C LYS A 212 -129.82 -28.38 -36.39
N LYS A 213 -129.71 -27.17 -35.85
CA LYS A 213 -130.79 -26.50 -35.11
C LYS A 213 -131.90 -26.03 -36.05
N GLU A 214 -131.54 -25.64 -37.28
CA GLU A 214 -132.47 -25.26 -38.34
C GLU A 214 -133.19 -26.48 -38.92
N ASP A 215 -132.50 -27.61 -39.08
CA ASP A 215 -133.11 -28.90 -39.45
C ASP A 215 -134.11 -29.38 -38.39
N ARG A 216 -133.80 -29.21 -37.10
CA ARG A 216 -134.69 -29.59 -35.97
C ARG A 216 -135.92 -28.67 -35.79
N ARG A 217 -136.01 -27.56 -36.54
CA ARG A 217 -137.19 -26.69 -36.60
C ARG A 217 -138.09 -26.99 -37.81
N LYS A 218 -137.65 -27.89 -38.71
CA LYS A 218 -138.37 -28.27 -39.94
C LYS A 218 -139.02 -29.66 -39.84
N ASP A 219 -138.88 -30.35 -38.71
CA ASP A 219 -139.72 -31.46 -38.26
C ASP A 219 -140.83 -30.93 -37.31
#